data_AF-R0L6L9-F1
#
_entry.id   AF-R0L6L9-F1
#
_cell.length_a   1.000
_cell.length_b   1.000
_cell.length_c   1.000
_cell.angle_alpha   90.00
_cell.angle_beta   90.00
_cell.angle_gamma   90.00
#
_symmetry.space_group_name_H-M   'P 1'
#
loop_
_entity.id
_entity.type
_entity.pdbx_description
1 polymer ?
#
loop_
_entity_poly.entity_id
_entity_poly.type
_entity_poly.pdbx_seq_one_letter_code
_entity_poly.pdbx_strand_id
1 'polypeptide(L)'
;VKECCGRVLVHCQAGISRSATICLAYLMMKKRVKLEEAFEFVKQRRSIISPNFSFMGQLLQFESQVLATSCAVEAVSPSGTLRERGKAASTPNSQFVFSFPVSVGVHTAPSSLPYLHSPITMSPSC
;
A
#
# COMPACT_ATOMS: atom_id res chain seq x y z
N VAL A 1 -1.24 -25.63 -18.72
CA VAL A 1 -2.06 -24.94 -17.70
C VAL A 1 -2.39 -23.55 -18.24
N LYS A 2 -3.67 -23.20 -18.33
CA LYS A 2 -4.12 -21.92 -18.93
C LYS A 2 -3.95 -20.84 -17.87
N GLU A 3 -3.06 -19.87 -18.11
CA GLU A 3 -3.05 -18.65 -17.29
C GLU A 3 -4.29 -17.82 -17.67
N CYS A 4 -5.30 -17.82 -16.80
CA CYS A 4 -6.49 -17.01 -17.01
C CYS A 4 -6.18 -15.56 -16.58
N CYS A 5 -6.18 -14.62 -17.52
CA CYS A 5 -5.97 -13.18 -17.26
C CYS A 5 -7.18 -12.51 -16.59
N GLY A 6 -7.55 -12.97 -15.39
CA GLY A 6 -8.63 -12.38 -14.59
C GLY A 6 -8.22 -11.07 -13.91
N ARG A 7 -9.22 -10.25 -13.54
CA ARG A 7 -9.04 -9.05 -12.70
C ARG A 7 -9.88 -9.19 -11.43
N VAL A 8 -9.36 -8.71 -10.31
CA VAL A 8 -9.99 -8.79 -8.99
C VAL A 8 -10.21 -7.38 -8.43
N LEU A 9 -11.41 -7.11 -7.92
CA LEU A 9 -11.71 -5.90 -7.14
C LEU A 9 -11.67 -6.25 -5.65
N VAL A 10 -10.78 -5.60 -4.90
CA VAL A 10 -10.74 -5.68 -3.43
C VAL A 10 -11.42 -4.46 -2.84
N HIS A 11 -12.51 -4.64 -2.10
CA HIS A 11 -13.27 -3.53 -1.51
C HIS A 11 -13.68 -3.79 -0.05
N CYS A 12 -14.03 -2.71 0.64
CA CYS A 12 -14.73 -2.72 1.92
C CYS A 12 -15.73 -1.56 1.89
N GLN A 13 -16.41 -1.26 3.02
CA GLN A 13 -17.46 -0.23 3.05
C GLN A 13 -17.00 1.15 2.53
N ALA A 14 -15.89 1.67 3.05
CA ALA A 14 -15.38 3.00 2.68
C ALA A 14 -14.13 2.95 1.78
N GLY A 15 -13.52 1.78 1.62
CA GLY A 15 -12.24 1.64 0.93
C GLY A 15 -11.09 2.40 1.61
N ILE A 16 -11.17 2.63 2.93
CA ILE A 16 -10.17 3.39 3.71
C ILE A 16 -9.20 2.45 4.42
N SER A 17 -9.73 1.45 5.14
CA SER A 17 -8.96 0.64 6.09
C SER A 17 -8.84 -0.83 5.63
N ARG A 18 -9.87 -1.67 5.87
CA ARG A 18 -9.83 -3.12 5.59
C ARG A 18 -9.30 -3.51 4.20
N SER A 19 -9.88 -2.97 3.12
CA SER A 19 -9.45 -3.32 1.76
C SER A 19 -8.06 -2.78 1.43
N ALA A 20 -7.69 -1.62 1.96
CA ALA A 20 -6.34 -1.07 1.80
C ALA A 20 -5.30 -1.99 2.46
N THR A 21 -5.56 -2.45 3.68
CA THR A 21 -4.71 -3.42 4.39
C THR A 21 -4.43 -4.66 3.55
N ILE A 22 -5.45 -5.25 2.94
CA ILE A 22 -5.28 -6.44 2.07
C ILE A 22 -4.43 -6.11 0.84
N CYS A 23 -4.64 -4.96 0.20
CA CYS A 23 -3.81 -4.52 -0.92
C CYS A 23 -2.35 -4.32 -0.52
N LEU A 24 -2.07 -3.71 0.64
CA LEU A 24 -0.72 -3.52 1.15
C LEU A 24 -0.01 -4.84 1.42
N ALA A 25 -0.68 -5.76 2.13
CA ALA A 25 -0.16 -7.09 2.39
C ALA A 25 0.13 -7.85 1.09
N TYR A 26 -0.77 -7.77 0.10
CA TYR A 26 -0.56 -8.40 -1.19
C TYR A 26 0.67 -7.83 -1.93
N LEU A 27 0.89 -6.52 -1.88
CA LEU A 27 2.06 -5.89 -2.50
C LEU A 27 3.35 -6.32 -1.84
N MET A 28 3.42 -6.31 -0.50
CA MET A 28 4.60 -6.78 0.24
C MET A 28 4.92 -8.24 -0.11
N MET A 29 3.91 -9.11 -0.13
CA MET A 29 4.09 -10.53 -0.44
C MET A 29 4.52 -10.77 -1.89
N LYS A 30 3.82 -10.17 -2.86
CA LYS A 30 4.00 -10.47 -4.27
C LYS A 30 5.19 -9.75 -4.90
N LYS A 31 5.47 -8.54 -4.45
CA LYS A 31 6.53 -7.68 -5.00
C LYS A 31 7.74 -7.54 -4.08
N ARG A 32 7.70 -8.11 -2.88
CA ARG A 32 8.81 -8.10 -1.90
C ARG A 32 9.27 -6.67 -1.56
N VAL A 33 8.31 -5.75 -1.47
CA VAL A 33 8.54 -4.36 -1.05
C VAL A 33 8.23 -4.19 0.44
N LYS A 34 8.79 -3.15 1.03
CA LYS A 34 8.52 -2.78 2.43
C LYS A 34 7.11 -2.19 2.58
N LEU A 35 6.60 -2.17 3.81
CA LEU A 35 5.29 -1.61 4.13
C LEU A 35 5.19 -0.14 3.70
N GLU A 36 6.24 0.65 3.97
CA GLU A 36 6.29 2.07 3.61
C GLU A 36 6.13 2.28 2.09
N GLU A 37 6.86 1.51 1.29
CA GLU A 37 6.80 1.60 -0.17
C GLU A 37 5.45 1.13 -0.71
N ALA A 38 4.91 0.03 -0.16
CA ALA A 38 3.56 -0.42 -0.50
C ALA A 38 2.51 0.63 -0.13
N PHE A 39 2.67 1.29 1.02
CA PHE A 39 1.76 2.33 1.50
C PHE A 39 1.73 3.53 0.57
N GLU A 40 2.90 4.09 0.26
CA GLU A 40 3.03 5.20 -0.68
C GLU A 40 2.46 4.85 -2.05
N PHE A 41 2.74 3.65 -2.55
CA PHE A 41 2.21 3.18 -3.82
C PHE A 41 0.66 3.18 -3.88
N VAL A 42 -0.01 2.68 -2.83
CA VAL A 42 -1.48 2.66 -2.76
C VAL A 42 -2.02 4.06 -2.47
N LYS A 43 -1.35 4.84 -1.63
CA LYS A 43 -1.75 6.23 -1.27
C LYS A 43 -1.77 7.14 -2.49
N GLN A 44 -0.78 7.02 -3.39
CA GLN A 44 -0.74 7.76 -4.65
C GLN A 44 -1.95 7.45 -5.57
N ARG A 45 -2.54 6.25 -5.47
CA ARG A 45 -3.72 5.84 -6.26
C ARG A 45 -5.04 6.10 -5.55
N ARG A 46 -5.03 6.10 -4.22
CA ARG A 46 -6.20 6.37 -3.38
C ARG A 46 -5.75 7.10 -2.12
N SER A 47 -5.76 8.44 -2.19
CA SER A 47 -5.26 9.32 -1.13
C SER A 47 -6.00 9.19 0.20
N ILE A 48 -7.22 8.65 0.22
CA ILE A 48 -8.01 8.50 1.45
C ILE A 48 -7.68 7.25 2.27
N ILE A 49 -6.77 6.38 1.81
CA ILE A 49 -6.43 5.19 2.60
C ILE A 49 -5.87 5.59 3.97
N SER A 50 -6.31 4.86 4.97
CA SER A 50 -5.89 4.97 6.36
C SER A 50 -6.28 3.66 7.07
N PRO A 51 -5.45 2.61 6.96
CA PRO A 51 -5.54 1.45 7.85
C PRO A 51 -5.56 1.93 9.29
N ASN A 52 -6.37 1.30 10.15
CA ASN A 52 -6.35 1.63 11.56
C ASN A 52 -5.03 1.16 12.20
N PHE A 53 -4.74 1.61 13.42
CA PHE A 53 -3.50 1.26 14.11
C PHE A 53 -3.31 -0.24 14.33
N SER A 54 -4.38 -1.00 14.60
CA SER A 54 -4.25 -2.45 14.80
C SER A 54 -3.86 -3.17 13.51
N PHE A 55 -4.44 -2.80 12.37
CA PHE A 55 -4.02 -3.31 11.06
C PHE A 55 -2.61 -2.84 10.69
N MET A 56 -2.22 -1.62 11.05
CA MET A 56 -0.86 -1.15 10.81
C MET A 56 0.17 -2.00 11.57
N GLY A 57 -0.10 -2.31 12.85
CA GLY A 57 0.73 -3.22 13.64
C GLY A 57 0.81 -4.63 13.03
N GLN A 58 -0.31 -5.17 12.58
CA GLN A 58 -0.34 -6.46 11.87
C GLN A 58 0.44 -6.43 10.57
N LEU A 59 0.39 -5.33 9.82
CA LEU A 59 1.14 -5.16 8.56
C LEU A 59 2.66 -5.12 8.81
N LEU A 60 3.12 -4.43 9.87
CA LEU A 60 4.54 -4.42 10.26
C LEU A 60 5.03 -5.81 10.67
N GLN A 61 4.22 -6.56 11.43
CA GLN A 61 4.53 -7.93 11.78
C GLN A 61 4.56 -8.84 10.53
N PHE A 62 3.65 -8.61 9.57
CA PHE A 62 3.59 -9.36 8.33
C PHE A 62 4.79 -9.07 7.41
N GLU A 63 5.21 -7.81 7.30
CA GLU A 63 6.41 -7.40 6.55
C GLU A 63 7.63 -8.22 6.99
N SER A 64 7.84 -8.34 8.31
CA SER A 64 8.93 -9.11 8.89
C SER A 64 8.88 -10.58 8.45
N GLN A 65 7.70 -11.19 8.39
CA GLN A 65 7.52 -12.60 8.01
C GLN A 65 7.78 -12.84 6.52
N VAL A 66 7.28 -11.95 5.65
CA VAL A 66 7.37 -12.14 4.18
C VAL A 66 8.70 -11.69 3.57
N LEU A 67 9.44 -10.82 4.25
CA LEU A 67 10.76 -10.39 3.79
C LEU A 67 11.89 -11.25 4.37
N ALA A 68 11.75 -11.76 5.61
CA ALA A 68 12.74 -12.65 6.23
C ALA A 68 12.87 -14.01 5.51
N THR A 69 11.83 -14.46 4.82
CA THR A 69 11.83 -15.71 4.05
C THR A 69 12.75 -15.68 2.80
N SER A 70 13.48 -14.59 2.56
CA SER A 70 14.41 -14.44 1.44
C SER A 70 15.86 -14.81 1.78
N CYS A 71 16.18 -15.22 3.01
CA CYS A 71 17.57 -15.51 3.43
C CYS A 71 17.77 -16.86 4.13
N ALA A 72 16.77 -17.75 4.14
CA ALA A 72 16.83 -19.04 4.84
C ALA A 72 17.10 -20.22 3.89
N VAL A 73 18.23 -20.18 3.19
CA VAL A 73 19.03 -21.36 2.83
C VAL A 73 20.47 -20.95 3.13
N GLU A 74 21.23 -21.81 3.80
CA GLU A 74 22.57 -21.58 4.39
C GLU A 74 22.58 -21.10 5.85
N ALA A 75 22.51 -22.06 6.79
CA ALA A 75 23.69 -22.45 7.58
C ALA A 75 23.27 -23.22 8.84
N VAL A 76 23.30 -24.55 8.75
CA VAL A 76 23.55 -25.40 9.93
C VAL A 76 25.05 -25.40 10.16
N SER A 77 25.53 -24.62 11.12
CA SER A 77 26.40 -25.11 12.22
C SER A 77 27.06 -23.99 13.04
N PRO A 78 27.40 -24.27 14.31
CA PRO A 78 27.74 -23.27 15.31
C PRO A 78 29.25 -23.07 15.45
N SER A 79 29.69 -21.83 15.64
CA SER A 79 30.82 -21.45 16.51
C SER A 79 30.93 -19.93 16.59
N GLY A 80 31.14 -19.40 17.80
CA GLY A 80 31.03 -17.99 18.11
C GLY A 80 32.17 -17.10 17.62
N THR A 81 31.92 -15.79 17.66
CA THR A 81 32.77 -14.76 18.29
C THR A 81 32.07 -13.39 18.17
N LEU A 82 32.24 -12.60 19.22
CA LEU A 82 31.70 -11.25 19.47
C LEU A 82 32.35 -10.21 18.53
N ARG A 83 31.58 -9.31 17.90
CA ARG A 83 32.03 -7.92 17.60
C ARG A 83 30.94 -6.94 17.15
N GLU A 84 30.70 -5.98 18.04
CA GLU A 84 30.62 -4.51 17.90
C GLU A 84 30.09 -3.80 16.64
N ARG A 85 29.49 -2.66 16.95
CA ARG A 85 28.67 -1.75 16.17
C ARG A 85 29.49 -0.82 15.25
N GLY A 86 28.95 -0.53 14.06
CA GLY A 86 29.44 0.54 13.18
C GLY A 86 28.34 1.09 12.26
N LYS A 87 28.16 2.42 12.27
CA LYS A 87 27.21 3.21 11.46
C LYS A 87 27.70 3.38 10.01
N ALA A 88 26.75 3.48 9.07
CA ALA A 88 26.54 4.63 8.16
C ALA A 88 26.19 4.25 6.70
N ALA A 89 25.12 4.88 6.23
CA ALA A 89 24.92 5.45 4.88
C ALA A 89 25.05 4.54 3.64
N SER A 90 23.91 4.28 2.99
CA SER A 90 23.58 4.84 1.67
C SER A 90 22.24 4.24 1.22
N THR A 91 21.20 5.07 1.15
CA THR A 91 19.98 4.74 0.41
C THR A 91 20.27 5.01 -1.06
N PRO A 92 20.38 4.00 -1.94
CA PRO A 92 20.29 4.27 -3.36
C PRO A 92 18.81 4.56 -3.65
N ASN A 93 18.56 5.78 -4.10
CA ASN A 93 17.30 6.21 -4.70
C ASN A 93 17.07 5.39 -5.99
N SER A 94 16.57 4.15 -5.84
CA SER A 94 16.11 3.35 -6.96
C SER A 94 14.65 3.76 -7.19
N GLN A 95 14.46 4.65 -8.15
CA GLN A 95 13.14 5.06 -8.63
C GLN A 95 12.48 3.86 -9.33
N PHE A 96 11.92 2.95 -8.55
CA PHE A 96 11.20 1.80 -9.06
C PHE A 96 9.83 2.26 -9.56
N VAL A 97 9.72 2.49 -10.87
CA VAL A 97 8.48 2.92 -11.50
C VAL A 97 7.49 1.76 -11.53
N PHE A 98 6.48 1.81 -10.66
CA PHE A 98 5.43 0.81 -10.64
C PHE A 98 4.42 1.12 -11.75
N SER A 99 4.73 0.63 -12.94
CA SER A 99 3.82 0.61 -14.08
C SER A 99 2.79 -0.50 -13.89
N PHE A 100 1.60 -0.11 -13.44
CA PHE A 100 0.40 -0.91 -13.64
C PHE A 100 -0.31 -0.32 -14.87
N PRO A 101 -0.69 -1.11 -15.89
CA PRO A 101 -1.41 -0.62 -17.06
C PRO A 101 -2.86 -0.28 -16.67
N VAL A 102 -3.02 0.80 -15.92
CA VAL A 102 -4.28 1.51 -15.74
C VAL A 102 -4.01 2.91 -16.26
N SER A 103 -4.51 3.18 -17.46
CA SER A 103 -4.51 4.53 -18.04
C SER A 103 -5.38 5.41 -17.16
N VAL A 104 -4.78 6.08 -16.17
CA VAL A 104 -5.43 7.20 -15.49
C VAL A 104 -5.21 8.40 -16.40
N GLY A 105 -6.26 8.80 -17.13
CA GLY A 105 -6.25 10.04 -17.89
C GLY A 105 -6.10 11.22 -16.94
N VAL A 106 -4.92 11.85 -16.91
CA VAL A 106 -4.70 13.12 -16.23
C VAL A 106 -5.28 14.21 -17.13
N HIS A 107 -6.53 14.61 -16.89
CA HIS A 107 -7.04 15.88 -17.39
C HIS A 107 -6.63 16.99 -16.42
N THR A 108 -5.58 17.71 -16.80
CA THR A 108 -5.23 19.00 -16.22
C THR A 108 -6.22 20.04 -16.73
N ALA A 109 -7.12 20.55 -15.87
CA ALA A 109 -7.88 21.76 -16.15
C ALA A 109 -8.02 22.60 -14.87
N PRO A 110 -7.82 23.93 -14.94
CA PRO A 110 -7.64 24.78 -13.77
C PRO A 110 -8.98 25.28 -13.19
N SER A 111 -8.91 25.62 -11.90
CA SER A 111 -9.81 26.45 -11.11
C SER A 111 -10.90 27.26 -11.85
N SER A 112 -12.16 26.94 -11.59
CA SER A 112 -13.19 27.93 -11.25
C SER A 112 -14.43 27.24 -10.69
N LEU A 113 -14.73 27.49 -9.42
CA LEU A 113 -16.07 27.27 -8.85
C LEU A 113 -17.03 28.26 -9.51
N PRO A 114 -18.31 27.87 -9.65
CA PRO A 114 -19.31 28.66 -8.95
C PRO A 114 -20.14 27.76 -8.03
N TYR A 115 -20.12 28.12 -6.75
CA TYR A 115 -21.18 27.78 -5.81
C TYR A 115 -22.52 28.22 -6.42
N LEU A 116 -23.34 27.26 -6.84
CA LEU A 116 -24.74 27.53 -7.17
C LEU A 116 -25.58 27.07 -5.98
N HIS A 117 -25.88 28.04 -5.10
CA HIS A 117 -26.85 27.90 -4.04
C HIS A 117 -28.25 27.74 -4.66
N SER A 118 -28.90 26.60 -4.42
CA SER A 118 -30.33 26.42 -4.66
C SER A 118 -30.99 25.99 -3.35
N PRO A 119 -31.82 26.84 -2.71
CA PRO A 119 -32.54 26.49 -1.50
C PRO A 119 -33.95 26.02 -1.89
N ILE A 120 -34.31 24.75 -1.70
CA ILE A 120 -35.73 24.37 -1.83
C ILE A 120 -36.14 23.37 -0.73
N THR A 121 -36.87 23.95 0.23
CA THR A 121 -38.09 23.52 0.91
C THR A 121 -38.05 22.39 1.94
N MET A 122 -38.37 22.78 3.18
CA MET A 122 -38.95 21.90 4.19
C MET A 122 -40.29 21.35 3.72
N SER A 123 -40.52 20.07 3.95
CA SER A 123 -41.82 19.40 3.84
C SER A 123 -42.51 19.38 5.21
N PRO A 124 -43.76 19.84 5.34
CA PRO A 124 -44.64 19.39 6.40
C PRO A 124 -45.67 18.37 5.87
N SER A 125 -45.82 17.31 6.66
CA SER A 125 -47.07 16.59 6.97
C SER A 125 -48.03 16.13 5.87
N CYS A 126 -48.24 14.81 5.80
CA CYS A 126 -49.55 14.17 5.88
C CYS A 126 -49.42 12.96 6.81
#